data_AF-A0A2E5TTZ7-F1
#
_entry.id   AF-A0A2E5TTZ7-F1
#
_cell.length_a   1.000
_cell.length_b   1.000
_cell.length_c   1.000
_cell.angle_alpha   90.00
_cell.angle_beta   90.00
_cell.angle_gamma   90.00
#
_symmetry.space_group_name_H-M   'P 1'
#
loop_
_entity.id
_entity.type
_entity.pdbx_description
1 polymer ?
#
loop_
_entity_poly.entity_id
_entity_poly.type
_entity_poly.pdbx_seq_one_letter_code
_entity_poly.pdbx_strand_id
1 'polypeptide(L)'
;MSDTGQFWKIYALGGGLGHFNRALSLSRLAISRGHKVEILTNSRFVPHIPWEKELGELGNVISIDSNASSEHTSQVVVDWLRRQRFDRLIVDTFPRGLAGELPELLAEVTVPKALIHRDLNPEYIKQHDVEKAVAKFDQLILPGEDAPFKNAVRARRTAPWFIRDSEELQAVTEARKRLGIRAGDSRRLLLVCSTGRAQEEGQFKKIGDKLRGLLDGWLVRLVSPAHNAAELKVWPLLSLLNGVDALVGGGGYNLVNEARATETPLFAFSLERRYDRQRRRLKTSECVSDVSKIVSGIQFLPKRSVSKTYVNGAHKAVDLIESSCA
;
A
#
# COMPACT_ATOMS: atom_id res chain seq x y z
N MET A 1 -8.52 -30.84 9.56
CA MET A 1 -7.96 -29.73 8.77
C MET A 1 -8.19 -30.11 7.32
N SER A 2 -9.20 -29.52 6.67
CA SER A 2 -9.51 -29.85 5.28
C SER A 2 -8.42 -29.31 4.37
N ASP A 3 -7.72 -30.23 3.73
CA ASP A 3 -6.61 -30.06 2.82
C ASP A 3 -7.11 -29.56 1.44
N THR A 4 -7.56 -28.31 1.36
CA THR A 4 -7.95 -27.71 0.07
C THR A 4 -7.45 -26.28 -0.04
N GLY A 5 -6.14 -26.11 -0.18
CA GLY A 5 -5.56 -24.84 -0.59
C GLY A 5 -6.17 -24.36 -1.91
N GLN A 6 -6.94 -23.27 -1.87
CA GLN A 6 -7.43 -22.57 -3.06
C GLN A 6 -6.30 -21.84 -3.81
N PHE A 7 -6.53 -21.57 -5.10
CA PHE A 7 -5.68 -20.70 -5.92
C PHE A 7 -6.34 -19.34 -6.17
N TRP A 8 -5.73 -18.29 -5.65
CA TRP A 8 -6.21 -16.91 -5.73
C TRP A 8 -5.45 -16.12 -6.78
N LYS A 9 -6.19 -15.38 -7.61
CA LYS A 9 -5.64 -14.38 -8.52
C LYS A 9 -5.92 -12.98 -7.99
N ILE A 10 -4.87 -12.17 -7.86
CA ILE A 10 -4.96 -10.79 -7.37
C ILE A 10 -4.58 -9.82 -8.48
N TYR A 11 -5.56 -9.11 -9.00
CA TYR A 11 -5.34 -7.98 -9.90
C TYR A 11 -4.99 -6.76 -9.04
N ALA A 12 -3.76 -6.25 -9.15
CA ALA A 12 -3.24 -5.14 -8.38
C ALA A 12 -2.58 -4.07 -9.26
N LEU A 13 -3.15 -3.79 -10.45
CA LEU A 13 -2.61 -2.75 -11.33
C LEU A 13 -2.76 -1.36 -10.70
N GLY A 14 -1.65 -0.63 -10.73
CA GLY A 14 -1.44 0.74 -10.30
C GLY A 14 0.07 1.00 -10.20
N GLY A 15 0.59 1.98 -10.96
CA GLY A 15 2.04 2.13 -11.18
C GLY A 15 2.91 2.48 -9.96
N GLY A 16 2.30 2.78 -8.80
CA GLY A 16 3.01 3.04 -7.54
C GLY A 16 3.05 1.82 -6.61
N LEU A 17 3.67 1.97 -5.43
CA LEU A 17 3.84 0.86 -4.49
C LEU A 17 2.53 0.38 -3.83
N GLY A 18 1.52 1.25 -3.69
CA GLY A 18 0.40 1.01 -2.78
C GLY A 18 -0.43 -0.24 -3.06
N HIS A 19 -0.81 -0.49 -4.33
CA HIS A 19 -1.58 -1.67 -4.72
C HIS A 19 -0.76 -2.94 -4.55
N PHE A 20 0.48 -2.93 -5.02
CA PHE A 20 1.37 -4.07 -4.88
C PHE A 20 1.63 -4.41 -3.41
N ASN A 21 1.86 -3.42 -2.54
CA ASN A 21 2.09 -3.64 -1.12
C ASN A 21 0.89 -4.26 -0.40
N ARG A 22 -0.35 -3.83 -0.71
CA ARG A 22 -1.56 -4.45 -0.16
C ARG A 22 -1.80 -5.84 -0.71
N ALA A 23 -1.54 -6.07 -2.00
CA ALA A 23 -1.61 -7.40 -2.59
C ALA A 23 -0.66 -8.35 -1.86
N LEU A 24 0.61 -7.97 -1.67
CA LEU A 24 1.57 -8.74 -0.88
C LEU A 24 1.09 -8.97 0.56
N SER A 25 0.51 -7.96 1.21
CA SER A 25 -0.02 -8.07 2.58
C SER A 25 -1.11 -9.15 2.68
N LEU A 26 -2.04 -9.18 1.73
CA LEU A 26 -3.09 -10.20 1.67
C LEU A 26 -2.50 -11.58 1.31
N SER A 27 -1.62 -11.63 0.32
CA SER A 27 -1.03 -12.89 -0.18
C SER A 27 -0.23 -13.63 0.88
N ARG A 28 0.56 -12.92 1.72
CA ARG A 28 1.31 -13.55 2.83
C ARG A 28 0.38 -14.37 3.72
N LEU A 29 -0.78 -13.79 4.07
CA LEU A 29 -1.74 -14.42 4.95
C LEU A 29 -2.49 -15.56 4.26
N ALA A 30 -2.92 -15.36 3.01
CA ALA A 30 -3.55 -16.42 2.22
C ALA A 30 -2.61 -17.63 2.07
N ILE A 31 -1.32 -17.39 1.78
CA ILE A 31 -0.30 -18.45 1.66
C ILE A 31 -0.08 -19.16 2.99
N SER A 32 -0.09 -18.43 4.12
CA SER A 32 0.00 -19.07 5.44
C SER A 32 -1.19 -19.99 5.76
N ARG A 33 -2.33 -19.83 5.07
CA ARG A 33 -3.51 -20.71 5.11
C ARG A 33 -3.45 -21.85 4.08
N GLY A 34 -2.35 -21.98 3.34
CA GLY A 34 -2.14 -23.01 2.32
C GLY A 34 -2.63 -22.62 0.92
N HIS A 35 -3.02 -21.37 0.68
CA HIS A 35 -3.46 -20.93 -0.65
C HIS A 35 -2.28 -20.67 -1.59
N LYS A 36 -2.45 -21.02 -2.86
CA LYS A 36 -1.61 -20.51 -3.94
C LYS A 36 -2.08 -19.11 -4.31
N VAL A 37 -1.15 -18.20 -4.63
CA VAL A 37 -1.50 -16.83 -5.03
C VAL A 37 -0.69 -16.37 -6.23
N GLU A 38 -1.36 -15.73 -7.19
CA GLU A 38 -0.72 -15.05 -8.32
C GLU A 38 -1.16 -13.59 -8.39
N ILE A 39 -0.20 -12.66 -8.35
CA ILE A 39 -0.45 -11.22 -8.37
C ILE A 39 -0.12 -10.69 -9.77
N LEU A 40 -1.04 -9.96 -10.40
CA LEU A 40 -0.77 -9.17 -11.59
C LEU A 40 -0.60 -7.69 -11.20
N THR A 41 0.52 -7.07 -11.56
CA THR A 41 0.85 -5.68 -11.18
C THR A 41 1.61 -4.97 -12.29
N ASN A 42 1.57 -3.64 -12.30
CA ASN A 42 2.44 -2.79 -13.13
C ASN A 42 3.23 -1.79 -12.26
N SER A 43 3.43 -2.14 -10.98
CA SER A 43 4.21 -1.31 -10.06
C SER A 43 5.67 -1.24 -10.52
N ARG A 44 6.20 -0.02 -10.66
CA ARG A 44 7.63 0.22 -10.94
C ARG A 44 8.56 -0.36 -9.87
N PHE A 45 8.03 -0.71 -8.70
CA PHE A 45 8.82 -1.19 -7.57
C PHE A 45 9.06 -2.69 -7.58
N VAL A 46 8.39 -3.50 -8.44
CA VAL A 46 8.56 -4.96 -8.45
C VAL A 46 10.04 -5.41 -8.43
N PRO A 47 10.95 -4.87 -9.26
CA PRO A 47 12.36 -5.30 -9.26
C PRO A 47 13.14 -4.96 -7.98
N HIS A 48 12.56 -4.16 -7.10
CA HIS A 48 13.21 -3.66 -5.89
C HIS A 48 12.67 -4.29 -4.61
N ILE A 49 11.58 -5.04 -4.70
CA ILE A 49 10.92 -5.71 -3.60
C ILE A 49 11.30 -7.19 -3.65
N PRO A 50 11.82 -7.78 -2.57
CA PRO A 50 12.15 -9.21 -2.52
C PRO A 50 10.88 -10.04 -2.30
N TRP A 51 9.90 -9.92 -3.20
CA TRP A 51 8.57 -10.50 -3.03
C TRP A 51 8.60 -12.04 -2.98
N GLU A 52 9.58 -12.68 -3.62
CA GLU A 52 9.77 -14.13 -3.58
C GLU A 52 9.99 -14.61 -2.14
N LYS A 53 10.70 -13.82 -1.33
CA LYS A 53 10.92 -14.13 0.10
C LYS A 53 9.66 -14.00 0.94
N GLU A 54 8.73 -13.15 0.50
CA GLU A 54 7.48 -12.90 1.22
C GLU A 54 6.43 -13.95 0.90
N LEU A 55 6.44 -14.46 -0.33
CA LEU A 55 5.41 -15.37 -0.82
C LEU A 55 5.85 -16.83 -0.89
N GLY A 56 7.15 -17.12 -0.98
CA GLY A 56 7.66 -18.48 -1.14
C GLY A 56 7.15 -19.16 -2.42
N GLU A 57 7.13 -20.49 -2.41
CA GLU A 57 6.80 -21.32 -3.59
C GLU A 57 5.33 -21.25 -4.01
N LEU A 58 4.43 -20.89 -3.09
CA LEU A 58 2.99 -20.76 -3.35
C LEU A 58 2.62 -19.41 -3.96
N GLY A 59 3.58 -18.49 -4.12
CA GLY A 59 3.36 -17.16 -4.65
C GLY A 59 4.01 -16.92 -6.00
N ASN A 60 3.30 -16.22 -6.88
CA ASN A 60 3.85 -15.72 -8.14
C ASN A 60 3.48 -14.24 -8.35
N VAL A 61 4.36 -13.49 -9.01
CA VAL A 61 4.11 -12.10 -9.42
C VAL A 61 4.35 -11.96 -10.91
N ILE A 62 3.32 -11.54 -11.64
CA ILE A 62 3.40 -11.16 -13.05
C ILE A 62 3.44 -9.64 -13.12
N SER A 63 4.53 -9.11 -13.66
CA SER A 63 4.71 -7.66 -13.83
C SER A 63 4.49 -7.26 -15.28
N ILE A 64 3.68 -6.22 -15.47
CA ILE A 64 3.56 -5.47 -16.73
C ILE A 64 4.47 -4.24 -16.62
N ASP A 65 5.08 -3.79 -17.71
CA ASP A 65 5.77 -2.50 -17.72
C ASP A 65 4.80 -1.38 -17.33
N SER A 66 5.22 -0.51 -16.40
CA SER A 66 4.43 0.65 -15.97
C SER A 66 4.11 1.66 -17.09
N ASN A 67 4.86 1.62 -18.20
CA ASN A 67 4.70 2.45 -19.39
C ASN A 67 4.01 1.71 -20.55
N ALA A 68 3.53 0.49 -20.33
CA ALA A 68 2.80 -0.26 -21.35
C ALA A 68 1.56 0.50 -21.85
N SER A 69 1.21 0.28 -23.12
CA SER A 69 -0.03 0.84 -23.69
C SER A 69 -1.26 0.20 -23.06
N SER A 70 -2.42 0.85 -23.23
CA SER A 70 -3.69 0.33 -22.71
C SER A 70 -4.09 -0.97 -23.40
N GLU A 71 -3.81 -1.10 -24.70
CA GLU A 71 -4.06 -2.30 -25.50
C GLU A 71 -3.19 -3.46 -25.02
N HIS A 72 -1.88 -3.23 -24.85
CA HIS A 72 -0.98 -4.26 -24.35
C HIS A 72 -1.36 -4.70 -22.93
N THR A 73 -1.66 -3.73 -22.05
CA THR A 73 -2.13 -4.02 -20.69
C THR A 73 -3.38 -4.89 -20.72
N SER A 74 -4.37 -4.52 -21.56
CA SER A 74 -5.61 -5.28 -21.69
C SER A 74 -5.35 -6.71 -22.17
N GLN A 75 -4.51 -6.89 -23.20
CA GLN A 75 -4.16 -8.21 -23.72
C GLN A 75 -3.52 -9.10 -22.63
N VAL A 76 -2.57 -8.55 -21.86
CA VAL A 76 -1.94 -9.30 -20.76
C VAL A 76 -2.96 -9.68 -19.70
N VAL A 77 -3.93 -8.81 -19.37
CA VAL A 77 -5.00 -9.12 -18.41
C VAL A 77 -5.90 -10.25 -18.93
N VAL A 78 -6.27 -10.23 -20.21
CA VAL A 78 -7.05 -11.30 -20.85
C VAL A 78 -6.32 -12.63 -20.75
N ASP A 79 -5.07 -12.66 -21.20
CA ASP A 79 -4.25 -13.88 -21.21
C ASP A 79 -4.05 -14.39 -19.79
N TRP A 80 -3.80 -13.49 -18.84
CA TRP A 80 -3.62 -13.82 -17.43
C TRP A 80 -4.87 -14.46 -16.82
N LEU A 81 -6.06 -13.89 -17.05
CA LEU A 81 -7.31 -14.46 -16.54
C LEU A 81 -7.58 -15.85 -17.14
N ARG A 82 -7.30 -16.05 -18.44
CA ARG A 82 -7.59 -17.29 -19.18
C ARG A 82 -6.55 -18.40 -19.01
N ARG A 83 -5.29 -18.09 -18.67
CA ARG A 83 -4.16 -19.04 -18.67
C ARG A 83 -4.36 -20.29 -17.80
N GLN A 84 -5.01 -20.14 -16.66
CA GLN A 84 -5.16 -21.22 -15.67
C GLN A 84 -6.44 -21.01 -14.87
N ARG A 85 -7.10 -22.10 -14.50
CA ARG A 85 -8.23 -22.08 -13.54
C ARG A 85 -7.76 -21.55 -12.20
N PHE A 86 -8.63 -20.84 -11.51
CA PHE A 86 -8.40 -20.25 -10.20
C PHE A 86 -9.72 -20.26 -9.45
N ASP A 87 -9.68 -20.16 -8.13
CA ASP A 87 -10.85 -20.31 -7.26
C ASP A 87 -11.40 -18.97 -6.79
N ARG A 88 -10.59 -17.90 -6.82
CA ARG A 88 -10.98 -16.56 -6.37
C ARG A 88 -10.31 -15.48 -7.21
N LEU A 89 -11.04 -14.43 -7.55
CA LEU A 89 -10.49 -13.20 -8.12
C LEU A 89 -10.60 -12.06 -7.10
N ILE A 90 -9.47 -11.45 -6.79
CA ILE A 90 -9.39 -10.26 -5.94
C ILE A 90 -8.91 -9.11 -6.80
N VAL A 91 -9.64 -8.00 -6.77
CA VAL A 91 -9.31 -6.79 -7.55
C VAL A 91 -8.99 -5.66 -6.57
N ASP A 92 -7.72 -5.26 -6.50
CA ASP A 92 -7.27 -4.06 -5.79
C ASP A 92 -6.88 -2.99 -6.80
N THR A 93 -7.89 -2.35 -7.39
CA THR A 93 -7.73 -1.24 -8.34
C THR A 93 -9.06 -0.46 -8.54
N PHE A 94 -9.21 0.23 -9.67
CA PHE A 94 -10.49 0.73 -10.16
C PHE A 94 -11.43 -0.42 -10.55
N PRO A 95 -12.74 -0.32 -10.26
CA PRO A 95 -13.70 -1.39 -10.59
C PRO A 95 -13.76 -1.75 -12.08
N ARG A 96 -13.33 -0.84 -12.95
CA ARG A 96 -13.27 -1.04 -14.41
C ARG A 96 -11.91 -1.56 -14.90
N GLY A 97 -10.92 -1.72 -14.04
CA GLY A 97 -9.54 -1.94 -14.45
C GLY A 97 -8.82 -0.63 -14.79
N LEU A 98 -7.52 -0.72 -15.04
CA LEU A 98 -6.69 0.43 -15.37
C LEU A 98 -6.99 0.97 -16.78
N ALA A 99 -7.30 0.09 -17.73
CA ALA A 99 -7.62 0.42 -19.12
C ALA A 99 -9.14 0.40 -19.40
N GLY A 100 -9.96 -0.04 -18.44
CA GLY A 100 -11.41 -0.19 -18.62
C GLY A 100 -11.84 -1.58 -19.08
N GLU A 101 -10.92 -2.54 -19.04
CA GLU A 101 -11.01 -3.89 -19.58
C GLU A 101 -11.81 -4.86 -18.70
N LEU A 102 -11.89 -4.61 -17.39
CA LEU A 102 -12.48 -5.58 -16.46
C LEU A 102 -13.97 -5.84 -16.66
N PRO A 103 -14.86 -4.87 -16.97
CA PRO A 103 -16.28 -5.12 -17.02
C PRO A 103 -16.67 -6.27 -17.96
N GLU A 104 -16.07 -6.36 -19.14
CA GLU A 104 -16.37 -7.44 -20.09
C GLU A 104 -15.81 -8.76 -19.60
N LEU A 105 -14.55 -8.76 -19.13
CA LEU A 105 -13.87 -9.97 -18.64
C LEU A 105 -14.52 -10.56 -17.40
N LEU A 106 -15.02 -9.72 -16.48
CA LEU A 106 -15.69 -10.18 -15.26
C LEU A 106 -16.99 -10.93 -15.54
N ALA A 107 -17.62 -10.74 -16.70
CA ALA A 107 -18.79 -11.53 -17.09
C ALA A 107 -18.43 -13.00 -17.39
N GLU A 108 -17.18 -13.26 -17.79
CA GLU A 108 -16.66 -14.62 -18.03
C GLU A 108 -16.14 -15.29 -16.75
N VAL A 109 -15.91 -14.52 -15.67
CA VAL A 109 -15.35 -15.02 -14.40
C VAL A 109 -16.46 -15.52 -13.48
N THR A 110 -16.61 -16.85 -13.42
CA THR A 110 -17.67 -17.54 -12.65
C THR A 110 -17.33 -17.78 -11.19
N VAL A 111 -16.08 -17.59 -10.77
CA VAL A 111 -15.67 -17.77 -9.37
C VAL A 111 -15.97 -16.53 -8.52
N PRO A 112 -15.96 -16.63 -7.18
CA PRO A 112 -16.18 -15.47 -6.32
C PRO A 112 -15.16 -14.34 -6.54
N LYS A 113 -15.67 -13.12 -6.57
CA LYS A 113 -14.96 -11.87 -6.90
C LYS A 113 -15.04 -10.90 -5.73
N ALA A 114 -13.89 -10.50 -5.20
CA ALA A 114 -13.79 -9.45 -4.18
C ALA A 114 -13.16 -8.19 -4.76
N LEU A 115 -13.78 -7.03 -4.52
CA LEU A 115 -13.21 -5.72 -4.81
C LEU A 115 -12.63 -5.10 -3.54
N ILE A 116 -11.35 -4.76 -3.56
CA ILE A 116 -10.72 -3.98 -2.50
C ILE A 116 -11.04 -2.51 -2.79
N HIS A 117 -12.12 -2.04 -2.16
CA HIS A 117 -12.74 -0.78 -2.48
C HIS A 117 -12.18 0.34 -1.61
N ARG A 118 -11.84 1.46 -2.25
CA ARG A 118 -11.27 2.64 -1.61
C ARG A 118 -11.94 3.90 -2.11
N ASP A 119 -11.58 5.02 -1.47
CA ASP A 119 -12.04 6.32 -1.90
C ASP A 119 -11.74 6.56 -3.39
N LEU A 120 -12.78 6.88 -4.14
CA LEU A 120 -12.70 7.26 -5.55
C LEU A 120 -13.17 8.70 -5.71
N ASN A 121 -12.59 9.35 -6.71
CA ASN A 121 -13.05 10.65 -7.19
C ASN A 121 -14.54 10.55 -7.65
N PRO A 122 -15.48 11.38 -7.12
CA PRO A 122 -16.90 11.33 -7.47
C PRO A 122 -17.18 11.66 -8.93
N GLU A 123 -16.40 12.55 -9.54
CA GLU A 123 -16.48 12.85 -10.96
C GLU A 123 -16.17 11.59 -11.79
N TYR A 124 -15.17 10.81 -11.39
CA TYR A 124 -14.87 9.51 -12.04
C TYR A 124 -16.03 8.52 -11.92
N ILE A 125 -16.66 8.44 -10.74
CA ILE A 125 -17.83 7.57 -10.52
C ILE A 125 -18.96 7.93 -11.48
N LYS A 126 -19.26 9.23 -11.59
CA LYS A 126 -20.32 9.75 -12.47
C LYS A 126 -20.01 9.53 -13.95
N GLN A 127 -18.77 9.78 -14.38
CA GLN A 127 -18.38 9.70 -15.79
C GLN A 127 -18.32 8.27 -16.34
N HIS A 128 -18.06 7.28 -15.49
CA HIS A 128 -17.74 5.92 -15.95
C HIS A 128 -18.70 4.84 -15.46
N ASP A 129 -19.86 5.21 -14.91
CA ASP A 129 -20.88 4.26 -14.44
C ASP A 129 -20.29 3.16 -13.53
N VAL A 130 -19.50 3.62 -12.56
CA VAL A 130 -18.72 2.73 -11.68
C VAL A 130 -19.63 1.80 -10.88
N GLU A 131 -20.87 2.21 -10.62
CA GLU A 131 -21.88 1.41 -9.94
C GLU A 131 -22.14 0.08 -10.66
N LYS A 132 -22.31 0.09 -11.99
CA LYS A 132 -22.49 -1.15 -12.78
C LYS A 132 -21.27 -2.06 -12.71
N ALA A 133 -20.07 -1.50 -12.70
CA ALA A 133 -18.84 -2.30 -12.55
C ALA A 133 -18.75 -2.91 -11.15
N VAL A 134 -19.05 -2.13 -10.11
CA VAL A 134 -19.07 -2.58 -8.71
C VAL A 134 -20.16 -3.64 -8.46
N ALA A 135 -21.24 -3.66 -9.23
CA ALA A 135 -22.29 -4.67 -9.17
C ALA A 135 -21.83 -6.08 -9.59
N LYS A 136 -20.72 -6.20 -10.33
CA LYS A 136 -20.15 -7.48 -10.77
C LYS A 136 -19.31 -8.20 -9.71
N PHE A 137 -19.12 -7.57 -8.54
CA PHE A 137 -18.35 -8.14 -7.44
C PHE A 137 -19.27 -8.67 -6.36
N ASP A 138 -18.95 -9.85 -5.85
CA ASP A 138 -19.72 -10.54 -4.81
C ASP A 138 -19.50 -9.88 -3.44
N GLN A 139 -18.30 -9.34 -3.22
CA GLN A 139 -17.94 -8.63 -1.99
C GLN A 139 -17.17 -7.33 -2.25
N LEU A 140 -17.40 -6.33 -1.39
CA LEU A 140 -16.60 -5.10 -1.34
C LEU A 140 -15.87 -5.06 0.01
N ILE A 141 -14.54 -5.03 -0.01
CA ILE A 141 -13.73 -4.96 1.22
C ILE A 141 -13.11 -3.57 1.31
N LEU A 142 -13.38 -2.86 2.41
CA LEU A 142 -12.97 -1.49 2.65
C LEU A 142 -11.89 -1.47 3.74
N PRO A 143 -10.59 -1.40 3.37
CA PRO A 143 -9.51 -1.49 4.33
C PRO A 143 -9.22 -0.12 4.96
N GLY A 144 -9.55 0.06 6.24
CA GLY A 144 -9.12 1.22 7.04
C GLY A 144 -9.77 2.56 6.73
N GLU A 145 -10.41 2.75 5.58
CA GLU A 145 -11.05 4.00 5.18
C GLU A 145 -12.41 3.80 4.51
N ASP A 146 -13.24 4.85 4.59
CA ASP A 146 -14.51 4.91 3.89
C ASP A 146 -14.29 5.03 2.38
N ALA A 147 -15.21 4.45 1.63
CA ALA A 147 -15.27 4.52 0.18
C ALA A 147 -16.72 4.78 -0.27
N PRO A 148 -16.95 5.17 -1.52
CA PRO A 148 -18.26 5.04 -2.16
C PRO A 148 -18.85 3.64 -1.95
N PHE A 149 -20.17 3.49 -2.02
CA PHE A 149 -20.85 2.19 -1.85
C PHE A 149 -20.57 1.47 -0.50
N LYS A 150 -19.99 2.14 0.50
CA LYS A 150 -19.72 1.60 1.85
C LYS A 150 -20.95 1.05 2.58
N ASN A 151 -22.15 1.48 2.19
CA ASN A 151 -23.42 1.06 2.77
C ASN A 151 -24.08 -0.08 1.99
N ALA A 152 -23.46 -0.58 0.91
CA ALA A 152 -23.98 -1.74 0.19
C ALA A 152 -24.00 -2.98 1.10
N VAL A 153 -25.01 -3.84 0.94
CA VAL A 153 -25.18 -5.06 1.77
C VAL A 153 -23.96 -5.98 1.72
N ARG A 154 -23.22 -5.98 0.60
CA ARG A 154 -21.99 -6.75 0.39
C ARG A 154 -20.70 -6.02 0.81
N ALA A 155 -20.79 -4.81 1.35
CA ALA A 155 -19.63 -4.06 1.84
C ALA A 155 -19.21 -4.53 3.23
N ARG A 156 -17.91 -4.73 3.43
CA ARG A 156 -17.30 -5.19 4.68
C ARG A 156 -16.11 -4.32 5.01
N ARG A 157 -16.08 -3.80 6.23
CA ARG A 157 -14.96 -2.99 6.74
C ARG A 157 -13.96 -3.86 7.47
N THR A 158 -12.68 -3.59 7.22
CA THR A 158 -11.57 -4.12 8.00
C THR A 158 -10.75 -2.97 8.58
N ALA A 159 -9.89 -3.27 9.55
CA ALA A 159 -8.78 -2.38 9.88
C ALA A 159 -7.89 -2.14 8.63
N PRO A 160 -6.98 -1.16 8.64
CA PRO A 160 -6.01 -1.02 7.57
C PRO A 160 -5.18 -2.29 7.41
N TRP A 161 -4.78 -2.56 6.18
CA TRP A 161 -3.94 -3.69 5.81
C TRP A 161 -2.46 -3.33 5.87
N PHE A 162 -1.70 -4.17 6.53
CA PHE A 162 -0.28 -4.01 6.76
C PHE A 162 0.49 -5.24 6.25
N ILE A 163 1.67 -4.98 5.71
CA ILE A 163 2.58 -6.02 5.22
C ILE A 163 3.23 -6.82 6.36
N ARG A 164 3.12 -6.33 7.59
CA ARG A 164 3.61 -6.94 8.82
C ARG A 164 2.57 -6.81 9.92
N ASP A 165 2.56 -7.77 10.83
CA ASP A 165 1.85 -7.67 12.11
C ASP A 165 2.71 -6.92 13.15
N SER A 166 2.11 -6.49 14.26
CA SER A 166 2.82 -5.72 15.29
C SER A 166 4.02 -6.47 15.87
N GLU A 167 3.93 -7.80 15.92
CA GLU A 167 4.94 -8.63 16.57
C GLU A 167 6.14 -8.88 15.63
N GLU A 168 5.98 -8.54 14.35
CA GLU A 168 7.05 -8.56 13.34
C GLU A 168 7.82 -7.22 13.29
N LEU A 169 7.45 -6.24 14.13
CA LEU A 169 8.20 -4.99 14.23
C LEU A 169 9.54 -5.20 14.95
N GLN A 170 10.58 -4.55 14.45
CA GLN A 170 11.88 -4.61 15.10
C GLN A 170 11.92 -3.78 16.38
N ALA A 171 12.74 -4.23 17.32
CA ALA A 171 13.12 -3.42 18.47
C ALA A 171 13.78 -2.10 18.01
N VAL A 172 13.64 -1.04 18.82
CA VAL A 172 14.15 0.31 18.51
C VAL A 172 15.61 0.29 18.11
N THR A 173 16.45 -0.43 18.85
CA THR A 173 17.90 -0.51 18.63
C THR A 173 18.23 -1.12 17.27
N GLU A 174 17.62 -2.25 16.93
CA GLU A 174 17.83 -2.94 15.65
C GLU A 174 17.27 -2.13 14.47
N ALA A 175 16.09 -1.53 14.65
CA ALA A 175 15.50 -0.65 13.64
C ALA A 175 16.42 0.55 13.35
N ARG A 176 16.92 1.23 14.38
CA ARG A 176 17.84 2.37 14.24
C ARG A 176 19.17 1.96 13.59
N LYS A 177 19.72 0.80 13.96
CA LYS A 177 20.92 0.24 13.33
C LYS A 177 20.71 0.00 11.83
N ARG A 178 19.59 -0.62 11.43
CA ARG A 178 19.25 -0.82 10.01
C ARG A 178 19.00 0.48 9.25
N LEU A 179 18.57 1.53 9.95
CA LEU A 179 18.41 2.88 9.41
C LEU A 179 19.71 3.72 9.44
N GLY A 180 20.86 3.07 9.72
CA GLY A 180 22.18 3.69 9.64
C GLY A 180 22.54 4.58 10.83
N ILE A 181 21.86 4.42 11.96
CA ILE A 181 22.18 5.12 13.22
C ILE A 181 23.23 4.30 13.98
N ARG A 182 24.34 4.95 14.33
CA ARG A 182 25.42 4.33 15.10
C ARG A 182 25.03 4.17 16.57
N ALA A 183 25.62 3.18 17.24
CA ALA A 183 25.51 3.06 18.68
C ALA A 183 25.98 4.37 19.36
N GLY A 184 25.20 4.87 20.32
CA GLY A 184 25.47 6.13 21.02
C GLY A 184 24.97 7.40 20.30
N ASP A 185 24.52 7.33 19.04
CA ASP A 185 23.92 8.49 18.36
C ASP A 185 22.50 8.76 18.87
N SER A 186 22.39 9.81 19.69
CA SER A 186 21.16 10.22 20.36
C SER A 186 20.27 11.16 19.54
N ARG A 187 20.68 11.53 18.32
CA ARG A 187 19.88 12.41 17.45
C ARG A 187 18.54 11.78 17.11
N ARG A 188 17.50 12.60 16.98
CA ARG A 188 16.18 12.11 16.54
C ARG A 188 16.20 11.77 15.06
N LEU A 189 15.49 10.74 14.62
CA LEU A 189 15.46 10.29 13.24
C LEU A 189 14.20 10.78 12.52
N LEU A 190 14.40 11.58 11.46
CA LEU A 190 13.36 11.96 10.51
C LEU A 190 13.58 11.19 9.20
N LEU A 191 12.60 10.38 8.79
CA LEU A 191 12.64 9.77 7.46
C LEU A 191 11.80 10.58 6.48
N VAL A 192 12.38 10.88 5.33
CA VAL A 192 11.67 11.39 4.15
C VAL A 192 11.42 10.21 3.23
N CYS A 193 10.15 9.91 2.94
CA CYS A 193 9.74 8.73 2.21
C CYS A 193 9.36 9.09 0.76
N SER A 194 9.98 8.40 -0.20
CA SER A 194 9.66 8.57 -1.62
C SER A 194 9.23 7.24 -2.25
N THR A 195 7.92 7.00 -2.30
CA THR A 195 7.31 5.76 -2.83
C THR A 195 6.22 6.04 -3.88
N GLY A 196 6.21 7.27 -4.40
CA GLY A 196 5.25 7.77 -5.39
C GLY A 196 5.72 7.58 -6.83
N ARG A 197 5.43 8.58 -7.68
CA ARG A 197 5.87 8.59 -9.09
C ARG A 197 7.36 8.92 -9.18
N ALA A 198 8.03 8.47 -10.24
CA ALA A 198 9.46 8.72 -10.47
C ALA A 198 9.82 10.22 -10.39
N GLN A 199 8.95 11.08 -10.93
CA GLN A 199 9.16 12.53 -10.97
C GLN A 199 9.15 13.17 -9.56
N GLU A 200 8.55 12.51 -8.57
CA GLU A 200 8.42 13.02 -7.20
C GLU A 200 9.68 12.75 -6.36
N GLU A 201 10.53 11.80 -6.80
CA GLU A 201 11.76 11.43 -6.08
C GLU A 201 12.70 12.63 -5.90
N GLY A 202 12.89 13.42 -6.97
CA GLY A 202 13.70 14.64 -6.92
C GLY A 202 13.11 15.71 -5.99
N GLN A 203 11.78 15.80 -5.88
CA GLN A 203 11.11 16.73 -4.97
C GLN A 203 11.37 16.33 -3.51
N PHE A 204 11.18 15.07 -3.15
CA PHE A 204 11.42 14.58 -1.80
C PHE A 204 12.91 14.63 -1.42
N LYS A 205 13.82 14.44 -2.38
CA LYS A 205 15.24 14.69 -2.16
C LYS A 205 15.52 16.14 -1.78
N LYS A 206 15.01 17.11 -2.55
CA LYS A 206 15.16 18.54 -2.23
C LYS A 206 14.58 18.90 -0.86
N ILE A 207 13.46 18.29 -0.47
CA ILE A 207 12.86 18.47 0.86
C ILE A 207 13.81 17.93 1.94
N GLY A 208 14.33 16.72 1.77
CA GLY A 208 15.30 16.13 2.71
C GLY A 208 16.58 16.95 2.84
N ASP A 209 17.13 17.42 1.72
CA ASP A 209 18.33 18.27 1.69
C ASP A 209 18.11 19.58 2.47
N LYS A 210 16.95 20.23 2.28
CA LYS A 210 16.59 21.45 3.05
C LYS A 210 16.43 21.16 4.55
N LEU A 211 15.75 20.08 4.90
CA LEU A 211 15.51 19.72 6.31
C LEU A 211 16.83 19.40 7.03
N ARG A 212 17.83 18.80 6.36
CA ARG A 212 19.16 18.58 6.96
C ARG A 212 19.85 19.87 7.37
N GLY A 213 19.68 20.94 6.61
CA GLY A 213 20.27 22.25 6.92
C GLY A 213 19.50 23.06 7.96
N LEU A 214 18.28 22.65 8.32
CA LEU A 214 17.39 23.41 9.21
C LEU A 214 17.13 22.75 10.57
N LEU A 215 17.41 21.45 10.71
CA LEU A 215 17.04 20.66 11.88
C LEU A 215 18.26 20.20 12.67
N ASP A 216 18.74 21.05 13.56
CA ASP A 216 19.78 20.68 14.53
C ASP A 216 19.30 19.58 15.47
N GLY A 217 20.19 18.63 15.78
CA GLY A 217 19.86 17.47 16.63
C GLY A 217 19.01 16.40 15.95
N TRP A 218 18.69 16.56 14.66
CA TRP A 218 18.01 15.55 13.86
C TRP A 218 18.95 14.89 12.86
N LEU A 219 18.71 13.60 12.64
CA LEU A 219 19.22 12.85 11.53
C LEU A 219 18.12 12.72 10.48
N VAL A 220 18.28 13.39 9.34
CA VAL A 220 17.32 13.30 8.23
C VAL A 220 17.85 12.31 7.20
N ARG A 221 17.01 11.35 6.82
CA ARG A 221 17.33 10.31 5.82
C ARG A 221 16.25 10.20 4.76
N LEU A 222 16.65 10.07 3.50
CA LEU A 222 15.72 9.77 2.41
C LEU A 222 15.64 8.26 2.18
N VAL A 223 14.43 7.70 2.22
CA VAL A 223 14.18 6.27 2.08
C VAL A 223 13.23 5.96 0.91
N SER A 224 13.53 4.89 0.19
CA SER A 224 12.70 4.32 -0.87
C SER A 224 13.05 2.85 -1.06
N PRO A 225 12.17 2.01 -1.63
CA PRO A 225 12.58 0.72 -2.15
C PRO A 225 13.53 0.85 -3.38
N ALA A 226 13.45 1.94 -4.14
CA ALA A 226 14.23 2.13 -5.37
C ALA A 226 15.53 2.96 -5.14
N HIS A 227 16.56 2.71 -5.94
CA HIS A 227 17.90 3.29 -5.77
C HIS A 227 18.05 4.75 -6.25
N ASN A 228 17.24 5.20 -7.21
CA ASN A 228 17.59 6.36 -8.05
C ASN A 228 17.80 7.66 -7.25
N ALA A 229 17.09 7.84 -6.14
CA ALA A 229 17.22 9.04 -5.30
C ALA A 229 17.43 8.77 -3.81
N ALA A 230 17.18 7.55 -3.32
CA ALA A 230 17.18 7.28 -1.88
C ALA A 230 18.56 6.96 -1.32
N GLU A 231 18.80 7.40 -0.10
CA GLU A 231 20.02 7.08 0.65
C GLU A 231 19.96 5.66 1.21
N LEU A 232 18.76 5.21 1.59
CA LEU A 232 18.53 3.89 2.16
C LEU A 232 17.46 3.15 1.34
N LYS A 233 17.82 1.94 0.91
CA LYS A 233 16.90 0.98 0.32
C LYS A 233 16.11 0.27 1.42
N VAL A 234 14.87 0.70 1.64
CA VAL A 234 14.04 0.19 2.73
C VAL A 234 12.71 -0.30 2.19
N TRP A 235 12.48 -1.60 2.35
CA TRP A 235 11.15 -2.21 2.33
C TRP A 235 11.17 -3.54 3.10
N PRO A 236 10.10 -3.87 3.86
CA PRO A 236 9.00 -2.98 4.22
C PRO A 236 9.42 -1.96 5.28
N LEU A 237 9.03 -0.69 5.10
CA LEU A 237 9.35 0.38 6.05
C LEU A 237 8.71 0.14 7.43
N LEU A 238 7.47 -0.37 7.45
CA LEU A 238 6.71 -0.66 8.66
C LEU A 238 7.55 -1.37 9.73
N SER A 239 8.31 -2.41 9.36
CA SER A 239 9.15 -3.20 10.27
C SER A 239 10.19 -2.38 11.06
N LEU A 240 10.55 -1.20 10.57
CA LEU A 240 11.58 -0.32 11.14
C LEU A 240 11.00 0.91 11.82
N LEU A 241 9.68 1.13 11.78
CA LEU A 241 9.10 2.38 12.24
C LEU A 241 9.28 2.61 13.74
N ASN A 242 9.51 1.58 14.55
CA ASN A 242 9.87 1.73 15.97
C ASN A 242 11.17 2.52 16.19
N GLY A 243 12.09 2.53 15.22
CA GLY A 243 13.32 3.32 15.29
C GLY A 243 13.19 4.78 14.84
N VAL A 244 12.00 5.20 14.39
CA VAL A 244 11.76 6.47 13.70
C VAL A 244 11.01 7.45 14.60
N ASP A 245 11.51 8.68 14.68
CA ASP A 245 10.92 9.74 15.51
C ASP A 245 9.85 10.56 14.77
N ALA A 246 9.97 10.69 13.44
CA ALA A 246 8.96 11.32 12.58
C ALA A 246 9.13 10.93 11.11
N LEU A 247 8.07 11.12 10.32
CA LEU A 247 8.00 10.81 8.90
C LEU A 247 7.63 12.06 8.08
N VAL A 248 8.19 12.18 6.89
CA VAL A 248 7.78 13.11 5.84
C VAL A 248 7.45 12.31 4.59
N GLY A 249 6.35 12.59 3.91
CA GLY A 249 6.03 11.89 2.66
C GLY A 249 4.77 12.41 1.98
N GLY A 250 4.20 11.61 1.08
CA GLY A 250 2.88 11.87 0.50
C GLY A 250 1.74 11.31 1.35
N GLY A 251 0.50 11.75 1.10
CA GLY A 251 -0.72 11.24 1.77
C GLY A 251 -1.22 9.88 1.24
N GLY A 252 -0.30 9.00 0.84
CA GLY A 252 -0.62 7.67 0.32
C GLY A 252 -1.13 6.72 1.42
N TYR A 253 -1.98 5.77 1.02
CA TYR A 253 -2.63 4.83 1.94
C TYR A 253 -1.68 4.15 2.94
N ASN A 254 -0.58 3.55 2.46
CA ASN A 254 0.31 2.77 3.33
C ASN A 254 1.04 3.67 4.34
N LEU A 255 1.70 4.74 3.88
CA LEU A 255 2.47 5.61 4.78
C LEU A 255 1.59 6.22 5.89
N VAL A 256 0.38 6.66 5.53
CA VAL A 256 -0.56 7.24 6.51
C VAL A 256 -0.98 6.22 7.55
N ASN A 257 -1.40 5.02 7.12
CA ASN A 257 -1.88 4.01 8.05
C ASN A 257 -0.75 3.39 8.87
N GLU A 258 0.43 3.18 8.29
CA GLU A 258 1.60 2.66 9.00
C GLU A 258 2.07 3.66 10.07
N ALA A 259 2.15 4.95 9.72
CA ALA A 259 2.48 6.01 10.67
C ALA A 259 1.48 6.06 11.85
N ARG A 260 0.19 5.94 11.57
CA ARG A 260 -0.86 5.91 12.61
C ARG A 260 -0.78 4.65 13.47
N ALA A 261 -0.55 3.48 12.86
CA ALA A 261 -0.45 2.20 13.56
C ALA A 261 0.73 2.15 14.54
N THR A 262 1.84 2.81 14.19
CA THR A 262 3.01 2.89 15.07
C THR A 262 3.08 4.17 15.89
N GLU A 263 2.07 5.04 15.76
CA GLU A 263 2.04 6.40 16.33
C GLU A 263 3.30 7.21 16.01
N THR A 264 3.84 7.02 14.81
CA THR A 264 4.95 7.83 14.31
C THR A 264 4.37 9.11 13.73
N PRO A 265 4.76 10.30 14.23
CA PRO A 265 4.30 11.57 13.68
C PRO A 265 4.56 11.67 12.17
N LEU A 266 3.55 12.12 11.42
CA LEU A 266 3.61 12.22 9.96
C LEU A 266 3.37 13.66 9.52
N PHE A 267 4.28 14.16 8.68
CA PHE A 267 4.13 15.39 7.91
C PHE A 267 3.97 15.04 6.43
N ALA A 268 2.74 15.09 5.94
CA ALA A 268 2.38 14.64 4.62
C ALA A 268 1.99 15.78 3.67
N PHE A 269 2.53 15.73 2.46
CA PHE A 269 2.04 16.51 1.34
C PHE A 269 0.86 15.79 0.70
N SER A 270 -0.26 16.49 0.51
CA SER A 270 -1.36 15.98 -0.30
C SER A 270 -1.01 16.13 -1.78
N LEU A 271 -0.43 15.09 -2.38
CA LEU A 271 -0.03 15.12 -3.78
C LEU A 271 -1.25 15.00 -4.69
N GLU A 272 -1.25 15.75 -5.79
CA GLU A 272 -2.33 15.68 -6.78
C GLU A 272 -2.32 14.32 -7.48
N ARG A 273 -3.51 13.71 -7.57
CA ARG A 273 -3.72 12.43 -8.26
C ARG A 273 -5.04 12.51 -8.99
N ARG A 274 -5.10 11.83 -10.13
CA ARG A 274 -6.33 11.75 -10.95
C ARG A 274 -7.50 11.13 -10.18
N TYR A 275 -7.23 10.15 -9.32
CA TYR A 275 -8.28 9.34 -8.69
C TYR A 275 -8.17 9.18 -7.16
N ASP A 276 -6.96 9.24 -6.59
CA ASP A 276 -6.73 9.10 -5.14
C ASP A 276 -6.74 10.47 -4.44
N ARG A 277 -7.74 10.73 -3.60
CA ARG A 277 -7.90 12.02 -2.93
C ARG A 277 -7.13 12.06 -1.61
N GLN A 278 -5.81 12.14 -1.69
CA GLN A 278 -4.92 12.10 -0.52
C GLN A 278 -5.29 13.10 0.59
N ARG A 279 -5.73 14.31 0.24
CA ARG A 279 -6.17 15.32 1.21
C ARG A 279 -7.28 14.83 2.13
N ARG A 280 -8.23 14.02 1.63
CA ARG A 280 -9.36 13.52 2.43
C ARG A 280 -8.92 12.51 3.49
N ARG A 281 -7.82 11.80 3.23
CA ARG A 281 -7.26 10.78 4.13
C ARG A 281 -6.49 11.41 5.30
N LEU A 282 -5.83 12.54 5.05
CA LEU A 282 -4.98 13.22 6.02
C LEU A 282 -5.81 13.98 7.06
N LYS A 283 -5.38 13.92 8.32
CA LYS A 283 -5.84 14.85 9.35
C LYS A 283 -5.23 16.23 9.10
N THR A 284 -5.88 17.29 9.56
CA THR A 284 -5.34 18.66 9.48
C THR A 284 -3.94 18.76 10.08
N SER A 285 -3.69 18.06 11.20
CA SER A 285 -2.38 18.04 11.88
C SER A 285 -1.29 17.27 11.11
N GLU A 286 -1.66 16.39 10.18
CA GLU A 286 -0.71 15.62 9.38
C GLU A 286 -0.36 16.34 8.07
N CYS A 287 -1.16 17.31 7.63
CA CYS A 287 -1.00 17.94 6.33
C CYS A 287 -0.02 19.12 6.37
N VAL A 288 0.95 19.14 5.47
CA VAL A 288 1.89 20.27 5.29
C VAL A 288 1.84 20.82 3.86
N SER A 289 2.04 22.12 3.73
CA SER A 289 2.16 22.83 2.44
C SER A 289 3.60 22.96 1.97
N ASP A 290 4.55 23.00 2.91
CA ASP A 290 5.95 23.35 2.66
C ASP A 290 6.84 22.90 3.83
N VAL A 291 8.15 23.09 3.66
CA VAL A 291 9.19 22.72 4.63
C VAL A 291 9.07 23.49 5.95
N SER A 292 8.62 24.76 5.93
CA SER A 292 8.53 25.57 7.16
C SER A 292 7.53 24.99 8.16
N LYS A 293 6.40 24.46 7.66
CA LYS A 293 5.40 23.78 8.50
C LYS A 293 5.93 22.50 9.15
N ILE A 294 6.81 21.78 8.44
CA ILE A 294 7.50 20.61 9.01
C ILE A 294 8.41 21.06 10.15
N VAL A 295 9.25 22.08 9.93
CA VAL A 295 10.19 22.59 10.93
C VAL A 295 9.44 23.09 12.18
N SER A 296 8.39 23.90 12.02
CA SER A 296 7.60 24.37 13.16
C SER A 296 6.93 23.23 13.91
N GLY A 297 6.38 22.23 13.21
CA GLY A 297 5.72 21.10 13.86
C GLY A 297 6.68 20.18 14.61
N ILE A 298 7.89 19.97 14.08
CA ILE A 298 8.85 19.02 14.62
C ILE A 298 9.43 19.46 15.97
N GLN A 299 9.53 20.76 16.20
CA GLN A 299 10.07 21.36 17.43
C GLN A 299 9.24 21.00 18.68
N PHE A 300 7.94 20.73 18.51
CA PHE A 300 7.02 20.43 19.60
C PHE A 300 6.71 18.93 19.73
N LEU A 301 7.37 18.05 18.95
CA LEU A 301 7.09 16.63 19.02
C LEU A 301 7.57 16.03 20.35
N PRO A 302 6.70 15.37 21.12
CA PRO A 302 7.10 14.68 22.34
C PRO A 302 8.08 13.55 22.03
N LYS A 303 8.81 13.09 23.07
CA LYS A 303 9.50 11.80 22.99
C LYS A 303 8.46 10.70 22.84
N ARG A 304 8.66 9.81 21.87
CA ARG A 304 7.71 8.74 21.55
C ARG A 304 7.83 7.59 22.56
N SER A 305 6.69 7.04 22.97
CA SER A 305 6.65 5.74 23.67
C SER A 305 6.70 4.62 22.64
N VAL A 306 7.64 3.69 22.78
CA VAL A 306 7.82 2.60 21.82
C VAL A 306 7.25 1.31 22.38
N SER A 307 5.95 1.09 22.18
CA SER A 307 5.32 -0.23 22.30
C SER A 307 3.82 -0.05 22.09
N LYS A 308 3.33 -0.30 20.87
CA LYS A 308 1.89 -0.44 20.63
C LYS A 308 1.61 -1.54 19.63
N THR A 309 0.64 -2.36 20.00
CA THR A 309 0.02 -3.36 19.14
C THR A 309 -0.97 -2.66 18.22
N TYR A 310 -1.13 -3.19 17.01
CA TYR A 310 -2.14 -2.74 16.06
C TYR A 310 -2.82 -3.93 15.41
N VAL A 311 -4.05 -3.73 14.95
CA VAL A 311 -4.81 -4.77 14.25
C VAL A 311 -4.50 -4.69 12.76
N ASN A 312 -3.92 -5.76 12.20
CA ASN A 312 -3.77 -5.90 10.76
C ASN A 312 -5.06 -6.44 10.14
N GLY A 313 -5.77 -5.58 9.42
CA GLY A 313 -7.06 -5.91 8.83
C GLY A 313 -6.99 -6.92 7.68
N ALA A 314 -5.79 -7.24 7.19
CA ALA A 314 -5.62 -8.26 6.15
C ALA A 314 -6.03 -9.66 6.63
N HIS A 315 -5.88 -9.98 7.93
CA HIS A 315 -6.36 -11.24 8.52
C HIS A 315 -7.87 -11.40 8.35
N LYS A 316 -8.63 -10.39 8.81
CA LYS A 316 -10.08 -10.36 8.63
C LYS A 316 -10.49 -10.40 7.16
N ALA A 317 -9.69 -9.80 6.27
CA ALA A 317 -9.97 -9.84 4.84
C ALA A 317 -9.85 -11.24 4.25
N VAL A 318 -8.84 -12.01 4.65
CA VAL A 318 -8.69 -13.42 4.26
C VAL A 318 -9.93 -14.21 4.70
N ASP A 319 -10.34 -14.09 5.97
CA ASP A 319 -11.52 -14.80 6.48
C ASP A 319 -12.80 -14.44 5.68
N LEU A 320 -12.97 -13.17 5.32
CA LEU A 320 -14.10 -12.71 4.50
C LEU A 320 -14.08 -13.30 3.08
N ILE A 321 -12.91 -13.34 2.44
CA ILE A 321 -12.73 -13.87 1.08
C ILE A 321 -12.96 -15.39 1.07
N GLU A 322 -12.47 -16.12 2.08
CA GLU A 322 -12.72 -17.55 2.25
C GLU A 322 -14.21 -17.85 2.46
N SER A 323 -14.89 -17.06 3.29
CA SER A 323 -16.32 -17.21 3.59
C SER A 323 -17.27 -16.89 2.43
N SER A 324 -16.75 -16.34 1.32
CA SER A 324 -17.52 -16.14 0.11
C SER A 324 -17.75 -17.50 -0.55
N CYS A 325 -18.84 -18.18 -0.18
CA CYS A 325 -19.33 -19.33 -0.94
C CYS A 325 -19.82 -18.85 -2.31
N ALA A 326 -19.50 -19.62 -3.35
CA ALA A 326 -20.10 -19.48 -4.67
C ALA A 326 -21.56 -19.94 -4.65
#